data_AF-A0A705SRW5-F1
#
_entry.id   AF-A0A705SRW5-F1
#
_cell.length_a   1.000
_cell.length_b   1.000
_cell.length_c   1.000
_cell.angle_alpha   90.00
_cell.angle_beta   90.00
_cell.angle_gamma   90.00
#
_symmetry.space_group_name_H-M   'P 1'
#
loop_
_entity.id
_entity.type
_entity.pdbx_description
1 polymer ?
#
loop_
_entity_poly.entity_id
_entity_poly.type
_entity_poly.pdbx_seq_one_letter_code
_entity_poly.pdbx_strand_id
1 'polypeptide(L)'
;LKLDNETMTLDVIASSLVTLQALNAARLKEAGAVDAAFVAKTINDSPMNLGQGIWLNDSAEGNLRSAVAVSRATQAFDVEGEKAALLVTVAMNDEQPIAVLKRLGDLLLNNKADRLLSADAATLLALLTSDDALTDDVLSAEFVVRNEHGLHARPGTMLVNTIKQFNSEITVTNLDGTGKPANGRSLMKVVALGVKKGHRLRFTAQGEDAEQALKAIGDAIAAGLGEGA
;
A
#
# COMPACT_ATOMS: atom_id res chain seq x y z
N LEU A 1 16.44 -11.61 -3.39
CA LEU A 1 15.45 -11.36 -2.32
C LEU A 1 14.07 -11.61 -2.90
N LYS A 2 13.24 -12.44 -2.26
CA LYS A 2 11.83 -12.61 -2.65
C LYS A 2 10.97 -11.64 -1.85
N LEU A 3 10.43 -10.63 -2.53
CA LEU A 3 9.41 -9.71 -2.02
C LEU A 3 8.59 -9.25 -3.22
N ASP A 4 7.34 -9.70 -3.30
CA ASP A 4 6.43 -9.40 -4.42
C ASP A 4 4.97 -9.66 -3.98
N ASN A 5 4.04 -9.58 -4.93
CA ASN A 5 2.61 -9.76 -4.66
C ASN A 5 2.26 -11.12 -4.03
N GLU A 6 3.07 -12.17 -4.20
CA GLU A 6 2.82 -13.48 -3.60
C GLU A 6 3.17 -13.50 -2.11
N THR A 7 4.08 -12.62 -1.67
CA THR A 7 4.46 -12.49 -0.26
C THR A 7 3.72 -11.37 0.46
N MET A 8 2.76 -10.73 -0.20
CA MET A 8 1.97 -9.64 0.37
C MET A 8 0.50 -10.04 0.58
N THR A 9 -0.04 -9.76 1.76
CA THR A 9 -1.45 -9.97 2.08
C THR A 9 -2.01 -8.73 2.78
N LEU A 10 -2.58 -7.82 1.99
CA LEU A 10 -3.04 -6.53 2.47
C LEU A 10 -4.54 -6.52 2.77
N ASP A 11 -4.94 -5.57 3.62
CA ASP A 11 -6.31 -5.24 3.97
C ASP A 11 -7.11 -6.45 4.49
N VAL A 12 -6.48 -7.27 5.35
CA VAL A 12 -7.09 -8.46 5.96
C VAL A 12 -7.90 -8.14 7.20
N ILE A 13 -9.00 -8.87 7.40
CA ILE A 13 -9.75 -8.81 8.66
C ILE A 13 -8.94 -9.54 9.73
N ALA A 14 -8.22 -8.79 10.56
CA ALA A 14 -7.38 -9.30 11.62
C ALA A 14 -7.49 -8.40 12.86
N SER A 15 -7.48 -9.03 14.04
CA SER A 15 -7.54 -8.37 15.34
C SER A 15 -6.44 -8.84 16.30
N SER A 16 -5.42 -9.53 15.78
CA SER A 16 -4.28 -10.01 16.56
C SER A 16 -3.02 -10.12 15.69
N LEU A 17 -1.85 -9.98 16.31
CA LEU A 17 -0.57 -10.21 15.64
C LEU A 17 -0.44 -11.67 15.19
N VAL A 18 -0.96 -12.63 15.96
CA VAL A 18 -0.90 -14.07 15.61
C VAL A 18 -1.54 -14.34 14.25
N THR A 19 -2.64 -13.66 13.92
CA THR A 19 -3.26 -13.76 12.59
C THR A 19 -2.32 -13.28 11.50
N LEU A 20 -1.68 -12.12 11.69
CA LEU A 20 -0.72 -11.56 10.72
C LEU A 20 0.55 -12.42 10.61
N GLN A 21 1.06 -12.95 11.73
CA GLN A 21 2.19 -13.87 11.79
C GLN A 21 1.88 -15.15 10.98
N ALA A 22 0.69 -15.72 11.16
CA ALA A 22 0.27 -16.92 10.43
C ALA A 22 0.19 -16.67 8.92
N LEU A 23 -0.37 -15.54 8.50
CA LEU A 23 -0.43 -15.16 7.09
C LEU A 23 0.98 -15.02 6.49
N ASN A 24 1.86 -14.26 7.15
CA ASN A 24 3.21 -14.05 6.66
C ASN A 24 4.04 -15.35 6.63
N ALA A 25 3.99 -16.15 7.70
CA ALA A 25 4.68 -17.43 7.77
C ALA A 25 4.20 -18.41 6.68
N ALA A 26 2.88 -18.44 6.41
CA ALA A 26 2.31 -19.23 5.32
C ALA A 26 2.86 -18.77 3.95
N ARG A 27 2.88 -17.46 3.66
CA ARG A 27 3.42 -16.93 2.40
C ARG A 27 4.90 -17.25 2.20
N LEU A 28 5.70 -17.09 3.26
CA LEU A 28 7.12 -17.45 3.21
C LEU A 28 7.32 -18.95 2.98
N LYS A 29 6.46 -19.79 3.59
CA LYS A 29 6.49 -21.24 3.42
C LYS A 29 6.10 -21.66 2.01
N GLU A 30 5.02 -21.10 1.46
CA GLU A 30 4.54 -21.31 0.08
C GLU A 30 5.58 -20.88 -0.95
N ALA A 31 6.26 -19.75 -0.69
CA ALA A 31 7.37 -19.28 -1.52
C ALA A 31 8.62 -20.18 -1.41
N GLY A 32 8.63 -21.18 -0.51
CA GLY A 32 9.76 -22.05 -0.23
C GLY A 32 10.96 -21.32 0.34
N ALA A 33 10.73 -20.21 1.05
CA ALA A 33 11.78 -19.41 1.67
C ALA A 33 12.14 -19.90 3.07
N VAL A 34 11.22 -20.63 3.73
CA VAL A 34 11.37 -21.06 5.12
C VAL A 34 10.90 -22.49 5.36
N ASP A 35 11.36 -23.10 6.44
CA ASP A 35 10.96 -24.44 6.86
C ASP A 35 9.89 -24.43 7.99
N ALA A 36 9.61 -25.60 8.58
CA ALA A 36 8.63 -25.72 9.66
C ALA A 36 9.11 -25.11 11.00
N ALA A 37 10.43 -25.11 11.25
CA ALA A 37 11.01 -24.50 12.45
C ALA A 37 10.82 -22.98 12.43
N PHE A 38 11.05 -22.35 11.28
CA PHE A 38 10.78 -20.92 11.09
C PHE A 38 9.32 -20.59 11.39
N VAL A 39 8.37 -21.34 10.82
CA VAL A 39 6.93 -21.11 11.02
C VAL A 39 6.57 -21.24 12.50
N ALA A 40 7.07 -22.28 13.18
CA ALA A 40 6.80 -22.48 14.61
C ALA A 40 7.36 -21.34 15.48
N LYS A 41 8.59 -20.89 15.23
CA LYS A 41 9.21 -19.79 15.97
C LYS A 41 8.49 -18.46 15.71
N THR A 42 8.23 -18.16 14.45
CA THR A 42 7.52 -16.94 14.02
C THR A 42 6.15 -16.80 14.67
N ILE A 43 5.45 -17.89 14.97
CA ILE A 43 4.11 -17.86 15.60
C ILE A 43 4.19 -17.74 17.13
N ASN A 44 5.18 -18.37 17.75
CA ASN A 44 5.32 -18.41 19.21
C ASN A 44 6.02 -17.17 19.77
N ASP A 45 6.94 -16.58 19.01
CA ASP A 45 7.71 -15.43 19.45
C ASP A 45 6.88 -14.15 19.26
N SER A 46 7.06 -13.19 20.16
CA SER A 46 6.35 -11.89 20.11
C SER A 46 7.04 -10.98 19.08
N PRO A 47 6.29 -10.41 18.12
CA PRO A 47 6.86 -9.45 17.18
C PRO A 47 7.40 -8.21 17.89
N MET A 48 8.42 -7.59 17.31
CA MET A 48 8.98 -6.32 17.77
C MET A 48 8.12 -5.15 17.27
N ASN A 49 7.66 -4.30 18.18
CA ASN A 49 7.00 -3.05 17.85
C ASN A 49 8.02 -2.03 17.33
N LEU A 50 7.83 -1.52 16.11
CA LEU A 50 8.66 -0.46 15.53
C LEU A 50 8.04 0.94 15.68
N GLY A 51 6.84 1.02 16.26
CA GLY A 51 6.05 2.24 16.39
C GLY A 51 5.15 2.51 15.17
N GLN A 52 4.28 3.52 15.31
CA GLN A 52 3.39 4.00 14.24
C GLN A 52 2.47 2.92 13.62
N GLY A 53 2.17 1.84 14.35
CA GLY A 53 1.36 0.74 13.83
C GLY A 53 2.13 -0.33 13.06
N ILE A 54 3.46 -0.23 12.97
CA ILE A 54 4.30 -1.17 12.23
C ILE A 54 5.05 -2.09 13.18
N TRP A 55 5.00 -3.39 12.89
CA TRP A 55 5.64 -4.44 13.67
C TRP A 55 6.55 -5.27 12.77
N LEU A 56 7.60 -5.84 13.37
CA LEU A 56 8.58 -6.70 12.71
C LEU A 56 8.63 -8.05 13.40
N ASN A 57 8.74 -9.10 12.60
CA ASN A 57 8.95 -10.45 13.09
C ASN A 57 10.02 -11.15 12.27
N ASP A 58 10.78 -12.04 12.88
CA ASP A 58 11.80 -12.83 12.23
C ASP A 58 12.02 -14.15 13.00
N SER A 59 12.95 -14.97 12.51
CA SER A 59 13.41 -16.15 13.22
C SER A 59 14.88 -16.38 12.87
N ALA A 60 15.68 -16.71 13.88
CA ALA A 60 17.07 -17.12 13.70
C ALA A 60 17.20 -18.50 13.02
N GLU A 61 16.14 -19.30 13.03
CA GLU A 61 16.11 -20.67 12.54
C GLU A 61 15.14 -20.85 11.38
N GLY A 62 15.45 -21.84 10.51
CA GLY A 62 14.57 -22.27 9.44
C GLY A 62 14.53 -21.36 8.20
N ASN A 63 15.51 -20.46 8.06
CA ASN A 63 15.71 -19.64 6.87
C ASN A 63 16.35 -20.49 5.76
N LEU A 64 15.66 -20.66 4.63
CA LEU A 64 16.17 -21.40 3.47
C LEU A 64 16.60 -20.46 2.34
N ARG A 65 15.90 -19.32 2.18
CA ARG A 65 16.19 -18.27 1.21
C ARG A 65 15.75 -16.91 1.77
N SER A 66 16.44 -15.85 1.38
CA SER A 66 16.08 -14.50 1.79
C SER A 66 14.77 -14.05 1.17
N ALA A 67 13.80 -13.72 2.04
CA ALA A 67 12.47 -13.29 1.64
C ALA A 67 11.83 -12.37 2.69
N VAL A 68 10.90 -11.54 2.24
CA VAL A 68 10.11 -10.68 3.11
C VAL A 68 8.63 -10.90 2.79
N ALA A 69 7.82 -11.10 3.82
CA ALA A 69 6.38 -11.09 3.73
C ALA A 69 5.79 -9.90 4.49
N VAL A 70 4.71 -9.35 3.97
CA VAL A 70 4.03 -8.20 4.57
C VAL A 70 2.54 -8.49 4.65
N SER A 71 1.97 -8.29 5.83
CA SER A 71 0.51 -8.31 6.02
C SER A 71 0.03 -7.03 6.68
N ARG A 72 -1.15 -6.56 6.27
CA ARG A 72 -1.77 -5.34 6.80
C ARG A 72 -3.24 -5.60 7.12
N ALA A 73 -3.66 -5.27 8.33
CA ALA A 73 -5.05 -5.37 8.73
C ALA A 73 -5.90 -4.26 8.09
N THR A 74 -7.16 -4.54 7.77
CA THR A 74 -8.13 -3.54 7.26
C THR A 74 -8.38 -2.43 8.28
N GLN A 75 -8.24 -2.73 9.57
CA GLN A 75 -8.36 -1.78 10.67
C GLN A 75 -7.21 -2.03 11.66
N ALA A 76 -6.61 -0.94 12.16
CA ALA A 76 -5.63 -1.04 13.22
C ALA A 76 -6.29 -1.56 14.51
N PHE A 77 -5.55 -2.33 15.28
CA PHE A 77 -5.99 -2.90 16.56
C PHE A 77 -4.96 -2.63 17.66
N ASP A 78 -5.37 -2.83 18.90
CA ASP A 78 -4.52 -2.66 20.09
C ASP A 78 -3.80 -3.96 20.43
N VAL A 79 -2.51 -3.83 20.75
CA VAL A 79 -1.67 -4.90 21.29
C VAL A 79 -0.99 -4.35 22.53
N GLU A 80 -1.56 -4.64 23.69
CA GLU A 80 -1.01 -4.21 24.99
C GLU A 80 -0.81 -2.68 25.11
N GLY A 81 -1.76 -1.90 24.56
CA GLY A 81 -1.69 -0.43 24.54
C GLY A 81 -0.94 0.16 23.35
N GLU A 82 -0.36 -0.68 22.49
CA GLU A 82 0.36 -0.28 21.29
C GLU A 82 -0.47 -0.51 20.04
N LYS A 83 -0.44 0.43 19.10
CA LYS A 83 -1.14 0.31 17.82
C LYS A 83 -0.46 -0.76 16.96
N ALA A 84 -1.24 -1.66 16.37
CA ALA A 84 -0.81 -2.62 15.36
C ALA A 84 -1.70 -2.52 14.12
N ALA A 85 -1.07 -2.43 12.95
CA ALA A 85 -1.77 -2.35 11.67
C ALA A 85 -1.06 -3.14 10.56
N LEU A 86 0.27 -3.16 10.56
CA LEU A 86 1.07 -3.83 9.55
C LEU A 86 2.19 -4.65 10.22
N LEU A 87 2.37 -5.88 9.76
CA LEU A 87 3.44 -6.78 10.17
C LEU A 87 4.35 -7.10 8.99
N VAL A 88 5.64 -6.82 9.15
CA VAL A 88 6.70 -7.28 8.27
C VAL A 88 7.33 -8.53 8.88
N THR A 89 7.47 -9.61 8.10
CA THR A 89 8.17 -10.82 8.54
C THR A 89 9.33 -11.12 7.61
N VAL A 90 10.51 -11.32 8.17
CA VAL A 90 11.75 -11.45 7.41
C VAL A 90 12.36 -12.83 7.60
N ALA A 91 12.65 -13.49 6.48
CA ALA A 91 13.53 -14.64 6.43
C ALA A 91 14.92 -14.19 5.97
N MET A 92 15.92 -14.35 6.83
CA MET A 92 17.31 -13.91 6.62
C MET A 92 18.20 -15.12 6.29
N ASN A 93 18.53 -15.32 5.01
CA ASN A 93 19.54 -16.31 4.58
C ASN A 93 20.85 -15.64 4.11
N ASP A 94 20.77 -14.35 3.76
CA ASP A 94 21.86 -13.46 3.42
C ASP A 94 21.47 -12.01 3.80
N GLU A 95 22.31 -11.04 3.46
CA GLU A 95 22.11 -9.63 3.81
C GLU A 95 21.08 -8.89 2.95
N GLN A 96 20.50 -9.52 1.92
CA GLN A 96 19.60 -8.81 1.00
C GLN A 96 18.37 -8.15 1.67
N PRO A 97 17.71 -8.75 2.69
CA PRO A 97 16.60 -8.09 3.36
C PRO A 97 16.99 -6.86 4.19
N ILE A 98 18.29 -6.64 4.47
CA ILE A 98 18.76 -5.44 5.19
C ILE A 98 18.39 -4.17 4.43
N ALA A 99 18.42 -4.19 3.09
CA ALA A 99 18.02 -3.04 2.29
C ALA A 99 16.56 -2.67 2.56
N VAL A 100 15.65 -3.65 2.61
CA VAL A 100 14.22 -3.47 2.93
C VAL A 100 14.04 -2.90 4.34
N LEU A 101 14.74 -3.48 5.32
CA LEU A 101 14.67 -3.03 6.71
C LEU A 101 15.20 -1.60 6.89
N LYS A 102 16.26 -1.23 6.18
CA LYS A 102 16.79 0.14 6.19
C LYS A 102 15.73 1.13 5.70
N ARG A 103 15.06 0.84 4.59
CA ARG A 103 14.01 1.70 4.03
C ARG A 103 12.79 1.81 4.93
N LEU A 104 12.40 0.69 5.53
CA LEU A 104 11.36 0.68 6.55
C LEU A 104 11.75 1.60 7.71
N GLY A 105 12.97 1.45 8.22
CA GLY A 105 13.54 2.33 9.25
C GLY A 105 13.52 3.81 8.84
N ASP A 106 13.97 4.12 7.62
CA ASP A 106 13.99 5.48 7.08
C ASP A 106 12.57 6.08 7.03
N LEU A 107 11.55 5.32 6.60
CA LEU A 107 10.16 5.77 6.61
C LEU A 107 9.67 6.06 8.02
N LEU A 108 9.98 5.18 8.98
CA LEU A 108 9.56 5.34 10.37
C LEU A 108 10.25 6.53 11.04
N LEU A 109 11.56 6.70 10.85
CA LEU A 109 12.31 7.83 11.38
C LEU A 109 11.79 9.18 10.88
N ASN A 110 11.23 9.21 9.66
CA ASN A 110 10.63 10.40 9.06
C ASN A 110 9.12 10.54 9.32
N ASN A 111 8.53 9.74 10.22
CA ASN A 111 7.08 9.73 10.53
C ASN A 111 6.18 9.48 9.29
N LYS A 112 6.64 8.64 8.36
CA LYS A 112 5.95 8.33 7.09
C LYS A 112 5.28 6.96 7.08
N ALA A 113 4.99 6.37 8.24
CA ALA A 113 4.33 5.06 8.32
C ALA A 113 2.97 5.02 7.61
N ASP A 114 2.22 6.14 7.63
CA ASP A 114 0.91 6.22 6.97
C ASP A 114 0.98 5.87 5.47
N ARG A 115 2.13 6.11 4.82
CA ARG A 115 2.35 5.73 3.42
C ARG A 115 2.36 4.22 3.23
N LEU A 116 2.87 3.46 4.19
CA LEU A 116 2.80 2.00 4.21
C LEU A 116 1.39 1.52 4.57
N LEU A 117 0.68 2.25 5.43
CA LEU A 117 -0.66 1.88 5.91
C LEU A 117 -1.78 2.15 4.88
N SER A 118 -1.59 3.08 3.94
CA SER A 118 -2.58 3.41 2.90
C SER A 118 -2.22 2.91 1.50
N ALA A 119 -0.97 2.51 1.27
CA ALA A 119 -0.48 2.08 -0.04
C ALA A 119 -1.22 0.84 -0.58
N ASP A 120 -1.36 0.75 -1.90
CA ASP A 120 -1.66 -0.52 -2.56
C ASP A 120 -0.40 -1.41 -2.63
N ALA A 121 -0.56 -2.65 -3.12
CA ALA A 121 0.54 -3.61 -3.17
C ALA A 121 1.73 -3.12 -4.01
N ALA A 122 1.46 -2.48 -5.16
CA ALA A 122 2.51 -1.97 -6.04
C ALA A 122 3.30 -0.83 -5.40
N THR A 123 2.59 0.12 -4.77
CA THR A 123 3.20 1.27 -4.09
C THR A 123 3.99 0.81 -2.87
N LEU A 124 3.45 -0.10 -2.06
CA LEU A 124 4.14 -0.63 -0.89
C LEU A 124 5.40 -1.40 -1.31
N LEU A 125 5.32 -2.22 -2.36
CA LEU A 125 6.50 -2.89 -2.92
C LEU A 125 7.56 -1.87 -3.34
N ALA A 126 7.20 -0.81 -4.07
CA ALA A 126 8.12 0.25 -4.46
C ALA A 126 8.75 0.95 -3.24
N LEU A 127 7.95 1.30 -2.22
CA LEU A 127 8.43 1.90 -0.96
C LEU A 127 9.50 1.03 -0.27
N LEU A 128 9.33 -0.29 -0.32
CA LEU A 128 10.23 -1.24 0.31
C LEU A 128 11.41 -1.69 -0.58
N THR A 129 11.40 -1.42 -1.90
CA THR A 129 12.38 -2.02 -2.85
C THR A 129 13.05 -1.09 -3.87
N SER A 130 12.51 0.09 -4.19
CA SER A 130 13.15 1.05 -5.12
C SER A 130 14.39 1.76 -4.56
N ASP A 131 15.59 1.56 -5.12
CA ASP A 131 16.87 2.12 -4.60
C ASP A 131 16.95 3.66 -4.54
N ASP A 132 15.98 4.34 -5.13
CA ASP A 132 15.81 5.77 -4.96
C ASP A 132 15.40 6.09 -3.52
N ALA A 133 16.38 6.64 -2.80
CA ALA A 133 16.27 7.22 -1.48
C ALA A 133 14.91 7.90 -1.27
N LEU A 134 14.24 7.58 -0.14
CA LEU A 134 13.14 8.35 0.44
C LEU A 134 12.21 8.94 -0.62
N THR A 135 11.20 8.19 -1.09
CA THR A 135 10.21 8.76 -2.00
C THR A 135 9.39 9.82 -1.27
N ASP A 136 9.88 11.03 -1.05
CA ASP A 136 9.03 12.16 -0.62
C ASP A 136 7.92 12.46 -1.64
N ASP A 137 8.02 11.86 -2.82
CA ASP A 137 7.20 12.19 -3.96
C ASP A 137 5.96 11.31 -4.14
N VAL A 138 5.79 10.18 -3.45
CA VAL A 138 4.60 9.29 -3.66
C VAL A 138 3.55 9.45 -2.57
N LEU A 139 2.42 10.07 -2.90
CA LEU A 139 1.28 10.26 -2.01
C LEU A 139 0.04 9.55 -2.57
N SER A 140 -0.89 9.16 -1.70
CA SER A 140 -2.17 8.60 -2.11
C SER A 140 -3.35 9.24 -1.36
N ALA A 141 -4.48 9.36 -2.04
CA ALA A 141 -5.73 9.86 -1.46
C ALA A 141 -6.94 9.16 -2.08
N GLU A 142 -8.01 9.03 -1.29
CA GLU A 142 -9.25 8.40 -1.71
C GLU A 142 -10.40 9.39 -1.77
N PHE A 143 -11.20 9.30 -2.83
CA PHE A 143 -12.37 10.15 -3.04
C PHE A 143 -13.57 9.34 -3.53
N VAL A 144 -14.76 9.73 -3.09
CA VAL A 144 -16.03 9.11 -3.51
C VAL A 144 -16.60 9.91 -4.68
N VAL A 145 -16.93 9.23 -5.79
CA VAL A 145 -17.57 9.85 -6.95
C VAL A 145 -19.05 10.11 -6.67
N ARG A 146 -19.49 11.35 -6.85
CA ARG A 146 -20.86 11.79 -6.57
C ARG A 146 -21.72 12.00 -7.83
N ASN A 147 -21.07 12.19 -8.98
CA ASN A 147 -21.71 12.38 -10.29
C ASN A 147 -22.75 11.29 -10.58
N GLU A 148 -23.94 11.69 -11.02
CA GLU A 148 -25.11 10.81 -11.17
C GLU A 148 -24.85 9.62 -12.11
N HIS A 149 -24.12 9.86 -13.19
CA HIS A 149 -23.75 8.86 -14.18
C HIS A 149 -22.33 8.32 -14.00
N GLY A 150 -21.67 8.61 -12.87
CA GLY A 150 -20.29 8.23 -12.61
C GLY A 150 -19.28 8.97 -13.50
N LEU A 151 -18.16 8.32 -13.81
CA LEU A 151 -17.05 8.96 -14.51
C LEU A 151 -17.07 8.67 -16.03
N HIS A 152 -18.07 9.23 -16.72
CA HIS A 152 -18.16 9.18 -18.18
C HIS A 152 -17.30 10.27 -18.84
N ALA A 153 -17.41 10.43 -20.17
CA ALA A 153 -16.52 11.27 -20.96
C ALA A 153 -16.39 12.72 -20.45
N ARG A 154 -17.48 13.33 -19.97
CA ARG A 154 -17.51 14.74 -19.52
C ARG A 154 -16.79 14.94 -18.17
N PRO A 155 -17.23 14.33 -17.04
CA PRO A 155 -16.53 14.47 -15.77
C PRO A 155 -15.13 13.84 -15.83
N GLY A 156 -14.95 12.79 -16.63
CA GLY A 156 -13.63 12.21 -16.90
C GLY A 156 -12.67 13.18 -17.60
N THR A 157 -13.15 13.99 -18.55
CA THR A 157 -12.31 15.01 -19.22
C THR A 157 -11.88 16.09 -18.23
N MET A 158 -12.79 16.54 -17.35
CA MET A 158 -12.48 17.53 -16.32
C MET A 158 -11.42 17.02 -15.33
N LEU A 159 -11.58 15.77 -14.88
CA LEU A 159 -10.59 15.13 -14.01
C LEU A 159 -9.22 15.01 -14.69
N VAL A 160 -9.18 14.49 -15.92
CA VAL A 160 -7.93 14.34 -16.68
C VAL A 160 -7.26 15.70 -16.92
N ASN A 161 -8.04 16.74 -17.23
CA ASN A 161 -7.51 18.09 -17.42
C ASN A 161 -6.93 18.66 -16.13
N THR A 162 -7.53 18.36 -14.98
CA THR A 162 -6.99 18.73 -13.66
C THR A 162 -5.66 18.03 -13.44
N ILE A 163 -5.60 16.71 -13.65
CA ILE A 163 -4.39 15.89 -13.48
C ILE A 163 -3.25 16.36 -14.40
N LYS A 164 -3.56 16.78 -15.63
CA LYS A 164 -2.57 17.25 -16.60
C LYS A 164 -1.89 18.57 -16.24
N GLN A 165 -2.36 19.30 -15.23
CA GLN A 165 -1.73 20.54 -14.77
C GLN A 165 -0.46 20.29 -13.95
N PHE A 166 -0.27 19.06 -13.48
CA PHE A 166 0.82 18.66 -12.59
C PHE A 166 1.87 17.83 -13.34
N ASN A 167 3.09 17.83 -12.84
CA ASN A 167 4.21 17.05 -13.36
C ASN A 167 4.22 15.63 -12.78
N SER A 168 3.65 15.41 -11.59
CA SER A 168 3.59 14.11 -10.91
C SER A 168 2.98 13.00 -11.75
N GLU A 169 3.57 11.80 -11.78
CA GLU A 169 2.91 10.62 -12.33
C GLU A 169 1.69 10.26 -11.48
N ILE A 170 0.49 10.27 -12.08
CA ILE A 170 -0.76 10.06 -11.33
C ILE A 170 -1.50 8.86 -11.90
N THR A 171 -1.78 7.89 -11.03
CA THR A 171 -2.62 6.73 -11.32
C THR A 171 -3.94 6.80 -10.56
N VAL A 172 -4.96 6.14 -11.08
CA VAL A 172 -6.30 6.06 -10.49
C VAL A 172 -6.80 4.62 -10.48
N THR A 173 -7.30 4.17 -9.34
CA THR A 173 -7.81 2.82 -9.11
C THR A 173 -9.25 2.89 -8.63
N ASN A 174 -10.14 2.12 -9.25
CA ASN A 174 -11.52 1.95 -8.79
C ASN A 174 -11.56 0.82 -7.75
N LEU A 175 -11.69 1.19 -6.48
CA LEU A 175 -11.67 0.25 -5.34
C LEU A 175 -12.93 -0.62 -5.28
N ASP A 176 -14.03 -0.16 -5.84
CA ASP A 176 -15.29 -0.91 -5.96
C ASP A 176 -15.46 -1.54 -7.35
N GLY A 177 -14.37 -1.61 -8.13
CA GLY A 177 -14.30 -2.18 -9.47
C GLY A 177 -13.32 -3.34 -9.57
N THR A 178 -12.52 -3.38 -10.64
CA THR A 178 -11.53 -4.44 -10.87
C THR A 178 -10.28 -4.32 -10.00
N GLY A 179 -10.11 -3.20 -9.27
CA GLY A 179 -8.93 -2.91 -8.47
C GLY A 179 -7.64 -2.65 -9.28
N LYS A 180 -7.71 -2.59 -10.61
CA LYS A 180 -6.54 -2.35 -11.46
C LYS A 180 -6.28 -0.84 -11.61
N PRO A 181 -5.04 -0.38 -11.40
CA PRO A 181 -4.68 1.02 -11.62
C PRO A 181 -4.69 1.38 -13.11
N ALA A 182 -5.19 2.57 -13.41
CA ALA A 182 -5.16 3.20 -14.72
C ALA A 182 -4.32 4.49 -14.68
N ASN A 183 -3.73 4.86 -15.82
CA ASN A 183 -3.05 6.16 -15.94
C ASN A 183 -4.09 7.30 -15.89
N GLY A 184 -3.98 8.17 -14.89
CA GLY A 184 -4.93 9.26 -14.64
C GLY A 184 -4.92 10.36 -15.70
N ARG A 185 -3.89 10.46 -16.54
CA ARG A 185 -3.82 11.40 -17.67
C ARG A 185 -4.54 10.91 -18.93
N SER A 186 -4.98 9.65 -18.95
CA SER A 186 -5.64 9.05 -20.11
C SER A 186 -7.14 8.94 -19.89
N LEU A 187 -7.91 9.82 -20.54
CA LEU A 187 -9.38 9.77 -20.53
C LEU A 187 -9.91 8.38 -20.88
N MET A 188 -9.35 7.75 -21.90
CA MET A 188 -9.78 6.43 -22.34
C MET A 188 -9.58 5.38 -21.25
N LYS A 189 -8.44 5.37 -20.55
CA LYS A 189 -8.19 4.43 -19.45
C LYS A 189 -9.04 4.75 -18.21
N VAL A 190 -9.25 6.02 -17.91
CA VAL A 190 -10.06 6.49 -16.79
C VAL A 190 -11.54 6.08 -16.98
N VAL A 191 -12.12 6.27 -18.15
CA VAL A 191 -13.50 5.85 -18.45
C VAL A 191 -13.63 4.32 -18.44
N ALA A 192 -12.59 3.60 -18.90
CA ALA A 192 -12.56 2.15 -18.89
C ALA A 192 -12.56 1.52 -17.48
N LEU A 193 -12.30 2.30 -16.42
CA LEU A 193 -12.44 1.84 -15.03
C LEU A 193 -13.90 1.58 -14.63
N GLY A 194 -14.89 2.00 -15.43
CA GLY A 194 -16.30 1.69 -15.20
C GLY A 194 -16.84 2.29 -13.90
N VAL A 195 -16.38 3.48 -13.53
CA VAL A 195 -16.69 4.14 -12.25
C VAL A 195 -18.13 4.63 -12.24
N LYS A 196 -18.90 4.26 -11.21
CA LYS A 196 -20.31 4.68 -11.01
C LYS A 196 -20.42 5.61 -9.79
N LYS A 197 -21.59 6.24 -9.64
CA LYS A 197 -21.92 7.00 -8.42
C LYS A 197 -21.71 6.14 -7.18
N GLY A 198 -21.08 6.71 -6.16
CA GLY A 198 -20.78 6.06 -4.89
C GLY A 198 -19.49 5.22 -4.87
N HIS A 199 -18.85 4.98 -6.02
CA HIS A 199 -17.57 4.28 -6.06
C HIS A 199 -16.46 5.12 -5.44
N ARG A 200 -15.54 4.44 -4.76
CA ARG A 200 -14.29 4.99 -4.22
C ARG A 200 -13.18 4.86 -5.25
N LEU A 201 -12.54 6.00 -5.52
CA LEU A 201 -11.35 6.09 -6.33
C LEU A 201 -10.16 6.38 -5.44
N ARG A 202 -9.10 5.58 -5.58
CA ARG A 202 -7.79 5.88 -5.02
C ARG A 202 -6.92 6.51 -6.10
N PHE A 203 -6.34 7.66 -5.79
CA PHE A 203 -5.33 8.31 -6.61
C PHE A 203 -3.98 8.13 -5.94
N THR A 204 -2.98 7.77 -6.73
CA THR A 204 -1.57 7.70 -6.30
C THR A 204 -0.79 8.65 -7.19
N ALA A 205 -0.19 9.68 -6.59
CA ALA A 205 0.59 10.70 -7.26
C ALA A 205 2.07 10.55 -6.88
N GLN A 206 2.96 10.58 -7.87
CA GLN A 206 4.41 10.50 -7.74
C GLN A 206 5.10 11.71 -8.37
N GLY A 207 5.58 12.64 -7.58
CA GLY A 207 6.41 13.77 -8.01
C GLY A 207 6.44 14.92 -7.00
N GLU A 208 7.26 15.93 -7.27
CA GLU A 208 7.45 17.10 -6.40
C GLU A 208 6.15 17.88 -6.11
N ASP A 209 5.15 17.76 -6.99
CA ASP A 209 3.84 18.40 -6.86
C ASP A 209 2.70 17.44 -6.49
N ALA A 210 3.03 16.27 -5.92
CA ALA A 210 2.06 15.21 -5.63
C ALA A 210 0.98 15.66 -4.62
N GLU A 211 1.35 16.43 -3.60
CA GLU A 211 0.42 16.90 -2.58
C GLU A 211 -0.59 17.90 -3.18
N GLN A 212 -0.08 18.85 -3.96
CA GLN A 212 -0.89 19.85 -4.66
C GLN A 212 -1.81 19.17 -5.69
N ALA A 213 -1.31 18.15 -6.39
CA ALA A 213 -2.07 17.37 -7.35
C ALA A 213 -3.25 16.65 -6.68
N LEU A 214 -3.01 15.91 -5.58
CA LEU A 214 -4.05 15.20 -4.86
C LEU A 214 -5.09 16.14 -4.27
N LYS A 215 -4.65 17.29 -3.74
CA LYS A 215 -5.56 18.32 -3.24
C LYS A 215 -6.46 18.86 -4.37
N ALA A 216 -5.89 19.23 -5.50
CA ALA A 216 -6.66 19.75 -6.64
C ALA A 216 -7.63 18.71 -7.22
N ILE A 217 -7.23 17.44 -7.27
CA ILE A 217 -8.10 16.32 -7.66
C ILE A 217 -9.27 16.21 -6.68
N GLY A 218 -9.02 16.24 -5.38
CA GLY A 218 -10.06 16.20 -4.35
C GLY A 218 -11.05 17.35 -4.48
N ASP A 219 -10.53 18.57 -4.66
CA ASP A 219 -11.34 19.78 -4.86
C ASP A 219 -12.21 19.67 -6.13
N ALA A 220 -11.66 19.16 -7.23
CA ALA A 220 -12.39 18.97 -8.49
C ALA A 220 -13.50 17.90 -8.38
N ILE A 221 -13.24 16.80 -7.68
CA ILE A 221 -14.23 15.75 -7.41
C ILE A 221 -15.34 16.29 -6.48
N ALA A 222 -14.98 17.04 -5.44
CA ALA A 222 -15.93 17.67 -4.54
C ALA A 222 -16.84 18.69 -5.24
N ALA A 223 -16.31 19.40 -6.26
CA ALA A 223 -17.07 20.31 -7.11
C ALA A 223 -17.93 19.62 -8.18
N GLY A 224 -17.91 18.28 -8.25
CA GLY A 224 -18.74 17.51 -9.19
C GLY A 224 -18.22 17.51 -10.63
N LEU A 225 -16.93 17.82 -10.87
CA LEU A 225 -16.27 17.67 -12.17
C LEU A 225 -17.03 18.34 -13.35
N GLY A 226 -17.62 19.51 -13.12
CA GLY A 226 -18.32 20.28 -14.16
C GLY A 226 -19.78 19.87 -14.44
N GLU A 227 -20.36 19.02 -13.58
CA GLU A 227 -21.78 18.63 -13.64
C GLU A 227 -22.59 19.05 -12.42
N GLY A 228 -21.94 19.58 -11.38
CA GLY A 228 -22.56 19.79 -10.06
C GLY A 228 -22.47 18.52 -9.21
N ALA A 229 -22.39 18.70 -7.89
CA ALA A 229 -22.27 17.62 -6.91
C ALA A 229 -23.63 17.00 -6.53
#